data_AF-A0A821PG99-F1
#
_entry.id   AF-A0A821PG99-F1
#
_cell.length_a   1.000
_cell.length_b   1.000
_cell.length_c   1.000
_cell.angle_alpha   90.00
_cell.angle_beta   90.00
_cell.angle_gamma   90.00
#
_symmetry.space_group_name_H-M   'P 1'
#
loop_
_entity.id
_entity.type
_entity.pdbx_description
1 polymer ?
#
loop_
_entity_poly.entity_id
_entity_poly.type
_entity_poly.pdbx_seq_one_letter_code
_entity_poly.pdbx_strand_id
1 'polypeptide(L)'
;MIPTSTLSTLVLYFQQDSSITMDMLTEYLTCMPVLKHLEIKAHSKLLDANAWKMLLETSLPLLTHFTLQTTTFRIEEVDLQDVLISFQSSYWISKKNFNIIVTKHEYSDFDGFGIDKMKHIVRCEFDWPVIQCWIAPKRTGNNNNLMI
;
A
#
# COMPACT_ATOMS: atom_id res chain seq x y z
N MET A 1 -24.64 -15.97 -3.02
CA MET A 1 -23.28 -15.91 -2.42
C MET A 1 -22.32 -16.59 -3.39
N ILE A 2 -21.24 -15.93 -3.78
CA ILE A 2 -20.17 -16.57 -4.56
C ILE A 2 -19.41 -17.49 -3.59
N PRO A 3 -19.13 -18.75 -3.94
CA PRO A 3 -18.27 -19.60 -3.14
C PRO A 3 -16.89 -18.92 -3.02
N THR A 4 -16.53 -18.48 -1.82
CA THR A 4 -15.21 -17.87 -1.55
C THR A 4 -14.06 -18.84 -1.85
N SER A 5 -14.36 -20.14 -1.88
CA SER A 5 -13.46 -21.23 -2.26
C SER A 5 -13.03 -21.25 -3.73
N THR A 6 -13.59 -20.41 -4.60
CA THR A 6 -13.16 -20.28 -6.00
C THR A 6 -12.54 -18.92 -6.34
N LEU A 7 -12.48 -18.00 -5.37
CA LEU A 7 -12.00 -16.65 -5.61
C LEU A 7 -10.47 -16.65 -5.77
N SER A 8 -9.98 -16.41 -6.99
CA SER A 8 -8.55 -16.36 -7.27
C SER A 8 -7.93 -14.96 -7.12
N THR A 9 -8.76 -13.92 -7.11
CA THR A 9 -8.33 -12.52 -7.04
C THR A 9 -9.20 -11.77 -6.05
N LEU A 10 -8.57 -11.05 -5.12
CA LEU A 10 -9.24 -10.24 -4.12
C LEU A 10 -8.56 -8.88 -4.04
N VAL A 11 -9.36 -7.82 -4.13
CA VAL A 11 -8.92 -6.44 -3.96
C VAL A 11 -9.72 -5.83 -2.81
N LEU A 12 -9.04 -5.40 -1.76
CA LEU A 12 -9.65 -4.80 -0.58
C LEU A 12 -9.22 -3.34 -0.45
N TYR A 13 -10.18 -2.48 -0.14
CA TYR A 13 -9.95 -1.06 0.13
C TYR A 13 -10.52 -0.70 1.49
N PHE A 14 -9.64 -0.30 2.40
CA PHE A 14 -9.99 0.14 3.74
C PHE A 14 -9.81 1.65 3.85
N GLN A 15 -10.86 2.32 4.34
CA GLN A 15 -10.78 3.74 4.67
C GLN A 15 -9.83 3.98 5.85
N GLN A 16 -9.31 5.20 5.97
CA GLN A 16 -8.31 5.56 6.97
C GLN A 16 -8.78 5.33 8.42
N ASP A 17 -10.08 5.52 8.67
CA ASP A 17 -10.72 5.34 9.99
C ASP A 17 -11.31 3.93 10.19
N SER A 18 -10.99 3.00 9.30
CA SER A 18 -11.41 1.60 9.45
C SER A 18 -10.85 1.01 10.75
N SER A 19 -11.70 0.28 11.47
CA SER A 19 -11.29 -0.49 12.65
C SER A 19 -10.70 -1.86 12.28
N ILE A 20 -10.34 -2.07 11.01
CA ILE A 20 -9.81 -3.35 10.55
C ILE A 20 -8.46 -3.63 11.22
N THR A 21 -8.36 -4.81 11.81
CA THR A 21 -7.11 -5.31 12.38
C THR A 21 -6.56 -6.44 11.52
N MET A 22 -5.28 -6.76 11.75
CA MET A 22 -4.62 -7.84 11.01
C MET A 22 -5.22 -9.21 11.35
N ASP A 23 -5.74 -9.40 12.56
CA ASP A 23 -6.43 -10.61 13.00
C ASP A 23 -7.76 -10.82 12.24
N MET A 24 -8.57 -9.75 12.13
CA MET A 24 -9.83 -9.81 11.37
C MET A 24 -9.58 -10.15 9.90
N LEU A 25 -8.51 -9.58 9.32
CA LEU A 25 -8.14 -9.84 7.94
C LEU A 25 -7.64 -11.28 7.74
N THR A 26 -6.88 -11.79 8.72
CA THR A 26 -6.38 -13.17 8.74
C THR A 26 -7.54 -14.16 8.76
N GLU A 27 -8.52 -13.97 9.64
CA GLU A 27 -9.70 -14.82 9.73
C GLU A 27 -10.41 -14.91 8.37
N TYR A 28 -10.60 -13.77 7.69
CA TYR A 28 -11.24 -13.73 6.38
C TYR A 28 -10.43 -14.44 5.29
N LEU A 29 -9.12 -14.21 5.24
CA LEU A 29 -8.24 -14.73 4.20
C LEU A 29 -7.98 -16.24 4.34
N THR A 30 -8.02 -16.79 5.55
CA THR A 30 -7.91 -18.24 5.77
C THR A 30 -9.04 -19.04 5.09
N CYS A 31 -10.17 -18.40 4.83
CA CYS A 31 -11.30 -18.99 4.11
C CYS A 31 -11.10 -19.00 2.57
N MET A 32 -9.97 -18.51 2.07
CA MET A 32 -9.66 -18.37 0.64
C MET A 32 -8.32 -19.02 0.25
N PRO A 33 -8.12 -20.32 0.50
CA PRO A 33 -6.82 -20.98 0.28
C PRO A 33 -6.39 -21.03 -1.19
N VAL A 34 -7.33 -20.81 -2.13
CA VAL A 34 -7.05 -20.81 -3.58
C VAL A 34 -6.70 -19.44 -4.14
N LEU A 35 -6.61 -18.42 -3.29
CA LEU A 35 -6.32 -17.05 -3.71
C LEU A 35 -4.93 -16.97 -4.33
N LYS A 36 -4.85 -16.43 -5.54
CA LYS A 36 -3.60 -16.28 -6.31
C LYS A 36 -3.13 -14.83 -6.37
N HIS A 37 -4.06 -13.88 -6.26
CA HIS A 37 -3.80 -12.46 -6.31
C HIS A 37 -4.53 -11.73 -5.19
N LEU A 38 -3.78 -11.01 -4.36
CA LEU A 38 -4.29 -10.19 -3.28
C LEU A 38 -3.76 -8.76 -3.41
N GLU A 39 -4.67 -7.79 -3.52
CA GLU A 39 -4.33 -6.37 -3.41
C GLU A 39 -5.05 -5.76 -2.22
N ILE A 40 -4.34 -5.01 -1.40
CA ILE A 40 -4.88 -4.36 -0.21
C ILE A 40 -4.44 -2.92 -0.21
N LYS A 41 -5.43 -2.02 -0.13
CA LYS A 41 -5.23 -0.60 0.07
C LYS A 41 -5.72 -0.26 1.47
N ALA A 42 -4.80 0.03 2.38
CA ALA A 42 -5.12 0.19 3.79
C ALA A 42 -4.32 1.28 4.49
N HIS A 43 -4.78 1.68 5.68
CA HIS A 43 -4.03 2.57 6.54
C HIS A 43 -2.72 1.92 7.03
N SER A 44 -1.82 2.76 7.54
CA SER A 44 -0.49 2.37 8.02
C SER A 44 -0.46 1.27 9.07
N LYS A 45 -1.52 1.09 9.87
CA LYS A 45 -1.55 0.06 10.93
C LYS A 45 -1.48 -1.38 10.40
N LEU A 46 -1.70 -1.61 9.10
CA LEU A 46 -1.54 -2.93 8.48
C LEU A 46 -0.13 -3.13 7.89
N LEU A 47 0.79 -2.18 8.07
CA LEU A 47 2.20 -2.33 7.70
C LEU A 47 2.96 -3.14 8.75
N ASP A 48 2.72 -4.44 8.78
CA ASP A 48 3.47 -5.39 9.62
C ASP A 48 3.99 -6.53 8.75
N ALA A 49 5.29 -6.49 8.42
CA ALA A 49 5.92 -7.48 7.56
C ALA A 49 5.87 -8.90 8.15
N ASN A 50 5.94 -9.04 9.48
CA ASN A 50 5.94 -10.36 10.11
C ASN A 50 4.54 -10.96 10.11
N ALA A 51 3.53 -10.17 10.47
CA ALA A 51 2.13 -10.61 10.42
C ALA A 51 1.73 -11.01 9.00
N TRP A 52 2.09 -10.20 8.00
CA TRP A 52 1.86 -10.53 6.60
C TRP A 52 2.59 -11.80 6.18
N LYS A 53 3.89 -11.92 6.48
CA LYS A 53 4.65 -13.12 6.16
C LYS A 53 3.99 -14.38 6.72
N MET A 54 3.64 -14.38 8.01
CA MET A 54 3.00 -15.52 8.67
C MET A 54 1.68 -15.88 7.98
N LEU A 55 0.83 -14.91 7.69
CA LEU A 55 -0.43 -15.13 6.99
C LEU A 55 -0.22 -15.73 5.60
N LEU A 56 0.71 -15.17 4.82
CA LEU A 56 0.99 -15.61 3.46
C LEU A 56 1.58 -17.03 3.41
N GLU A 57 2.47 -17.37 4.35
CA GLU A 57 3.07 -18.72 4.42
C GLU A 57 2.07 -19.78 4.91
N THR A 58 1.17 -19.44 5.83
CA THR A 58 0.28 -20.42 6.47
C THR A 58 -1.06 -20.58 5.79
N SER A 59 -1.64 -19.47 5.31
CA SER A 59 -3.06 -19.42 4.94
C SER A 59 -3.28 -19.25 3.44
N LEU A 60 -2.29 -18.69 2.73
CA LEU A 60 -2.40 -18.38 1.30
C LEU A 60 -1.25 -19.02 0.48
N PRO A 61 -1.10 -20.36 0.51
CA PRO A 61 0.05 -21.05 -0.12
C PRO A 61 0.10 -20.92 -1.64
N LEU A 62 -1.04 -20.62 -2.28
CA LEU A 62 -1.14 -20.43 -3.74
C LEU A 62 -0.99 -18.97 -4.17
N LEU A 63 -0.69 -18.05 -3.25
CA LEU A 63 -0.55 -16.65 -3.59
C LEU A 63 0.71 -16.42 -4.43
N THR A 64 0.48 -15.83 -5.61
CA THR A 64 1.53 -15.54 -6.59
C THR A 64 1.74 -14.04 -6.80
N HIS A 65 0.75 -13.23 -6.44
CA HIS A 65 0.77 -11.77 -6.56
C HIS A 65 0.22 -11.16 -5.28
N PHE A 66 0.96 -10.22 -4.71
CA PHE A 66 0.58 -9.52 -3.50
C PHE A 66 0.91 -8.05 -3.66
N THR A 67 -0.04 -7.16 -3.40
CA THR A 67 0.23 -5.72 -3.33
C THR A 67 -0.36 -5.17 -2.05
N LEU A 68 0.48 -4.56 -1.21
CA LEU A 68 0.06 -3.79 -0.06
C LEU A 68 0.33 -2.31 -0.33
N GLN A 69 -0.74 -1.55 -0.54
CA GLN A 69 -0.68 -0.11 -0.71
C GLN A 69 -1.14 0.58 0.57
N THR A 70 -0.37 1.57 1.01
CA THR A 70 -0.69 2.38 2.17
C THR A 70 -0.45 3.85 1.91
N THR A 71 -1.14 4.68 2.68
CA THR A 71 -0.98 6.13 2.64
C THR A 71 -0.62 6.65 4.02
N THR A 72 0.51 7.33 4.13
CA THR A 72 1.06 7.83 5.38
C THR A 72 0.75 9.32 5.48
N PHE A 73 -0.29 9.64 6.25
CA PHE A 73 -0.63 11.03 6.59
C PHE A 73 0.03 11.48 7.90
N ARG A 74 0.46 10.54 8.76
CA ARG A 74 0.92 10.82 10.14
C ARG A 74 1.95 9.81 10.69
N ILE A 75 2.58 8.98 9.85
CA ILE A 75 3.68 8.15 10.35
C ILE A 75 4.90 9.06 10.54
N GLU A 76 5.49 9.06 11.73
CA GLU A 76 6.76 9.73 11.96
C GLU A 76 7.84 9.11 11.06
N GLU A 77 8.72 9.91 10.47
CA GLU A 77 9.66 9.41 9.46
C GLU A 77 10.56 8.27 9.97
N VAL A 78 10.86 8.27 11.28
CA VAL A 78 11.66 7.24 11.94
C VAL A 78 10.94 5.89 11.92
N ASP A 79 9.64 5.86 12.23
CA ASP A 79 8.84 4.64 12.24
C ASP A 79 8.68 4.04 10.83
N LEU A 80 8.63 4.88 9.79
CA LEU A 80 8.45 4.40 8.43
C LEU A 80 9.70 3.65 7.92
N GLN A 81 10.90 4.10 8.26
CA GLN A 81 12.13 3.42 7.84
C GLN A 81 12.24 2.03 8.48
N ASP A 82 11.97 1.91 9.78
CA ASP A 82 12.00 0.63 10.48
C ASP A 82 10.98 -0.36 9.92
N VAL A 83 9.77 0.12 9.60
CA VAL A 83 8.75 -0.67 8.91
C VAL A 83 9.26 -1.13 7.54
N LEU A 84 9.85 -0.26 6.73
CA LEU A 84 10.36 -0.63 5.40
C LEU A 84 11.52 -1.64 5.49
N ILE A 85 12.40 -1.51 6.48
CA ILE A 85 13.49 -2.47 6.73
C ILE A 85 12.92 -3.87 7.03
N SER A 86 11.79 -3.96 7.73
CA SER A 86 11.16 -5.26 8.02
C SER A 86 10.71 -6.01 6.75
N PHE A 87 10.43 -5.29 5.66
CA PHE A 87 10.11 -5.85 4.35
C PHE A 87 11.34 -6.21 3.50
N GLN A 88 12.57 -6.04 4.03
CA GLN A 88 13.82 -6.41 3.34
C GLN A 88 14.35 -7.79 3.76
N SER A 89 13.53 -8.61 4.42
CA SER A 89 13.94 -9.98 4.75
C SER A 89 14.08 -10.86 3.49
N SER A 90 14.88 -11.93 3.58
CA SER A 90 15.09 -12.88 2.48
C SER A 90 13.79 -13.46 1.93
N TYR A 91 12.77 -13.61 2.79
CA TYR A 91 11.43 -14.01 2.39
C TYR A 91 10.87 -13.06 1.32
N TRP A 92 10.79 -11.77 1.61
CA TRP A 92 10.22 -10.76 0.71
C TRP A 92 11.05 -10.59 -0.56
N ILE A 93 12.37 -10.56 -0.43
CA ILE A 93 13.30 -10.43 -1.57
C ILE A 93 13.13 -11.59 -2.56
N SER A 94 12.82 -12.80 -2.08
CA SER A 94 12.58 -13.96 -2.96
C SER A 94 11.27 -13.89 -3.76
N LYS A 95 10.34 -13.00 -3.39
CA LYS A 95 8.98 -12.91 -3.96
C LYS A 95 8.89 -11.76 -4.96
N LYS A 96 9.24 -12.03 -6.21
CA LYS A 96 9.32 -11.03 -7.29
C LYS A 96 8.03 -10.28 -7.63
N ASN A 97 6.86 -10.82 -7.27
CA ASN A 97 5.55 -10.22 -7.58
C ASN A 97 4.86 -9.65 -6.33
N PHE A 98 5.62 -9.45 -5.25
CA PHE A 98 5.11 -8.94 -3.99
C PHE A 98 5.55 -7.50 -3.84
N ASN A 99 4.58 -6.59 -3.87
CA ASN A 99 4.80 -5.16 -3.94
C ASN A 99 4.30 -4.51 -2.66
N ILE A 100 5.13 -3.65 -2.08
CA ILE A 100 4.73 -2.77 -0.98
C ILE A 100 4.80 -1.34 -1.53
N ILE A 101 3.66 -0.65 -1.54
CA ILE A 101 3.54 0.70 -2.08
C ILE A 101 3.19 1.63 -0.92
N VAL A 102 4.11 2.52 -0.57
CA VAL A 102 3.86 3.54 0.45
C VAL A 102 3.65 4.87 -0.26
N THR A 103 2.58 5.59 0.07
CA THR A 103 2.35 6.95 -0.44
C THR A 103 2.46 7.92 0.71
N LYS A 104 3.43 8.83 0.68
CA LYS A 104 3.62 9.85 1.71
C LYS A 104 3.00 11.17 1.27
N HIS A 105 2.10 11.73 2.06
CA HIS A 105 1.67 13.12 1.81
C HIS A 105 2.61 14.06 2.54
N GLU A 106 3.32 14.90 1.79
CA GLU A 106 4.07 16.01 2.37
C GLU A 106 3.21 17.27 2.25
N TYR A 107 2.88 17.86 3.39
CA TYR A 107 2.37 19.23 3.42
C TYR A 107 3.57 20.13 3.15
N SER A 108 3.54 20.87 2.05
CA SER A 108 4.50 21.96 1.87
C SER A 108 4.09 23.07 2.83
N ASP A 109 5.02 23.49 3.69
CA ASP A 109 4.78 24.58 4.62
C ASP A 109 4.17 25.80 3.93
N PHE A 110 3.21 26.38 4.64
CA PHE A 110 2.40 27.55 4.31
C PHE A 110 3.20 28.66 3.60
N ASP A 111 2.97 28.86 2.30
CA ASP A 111 3.38 30.05 1.57
C ASP A 111 2.41 31.21 1.82
N GLY A 112 2.18 31.60 3.09
CA GLY A 112 1.61 32.89 3.54
C GLY A 112 0.28 33.42 2.95
N PHE A 113 -0.33 32.74 1.98
CA PHE A 113 -1.41 33.25 1.12
C PHE A 113 -2.70 32.41 1.20
N GLY A 114 -2.83 31.53 2.19
CA GLY A 114 -4.11 30.90 2.53
C GLY A 114 -4.62 29.85 1.54
N ILE A 115 -3.73 29.20 0.76
CA ILE A 115 -4.10 28.03 -0.05
C ILE A 115 -3.21 26.86 0.37
N ASP A 116 -3.78 25.94 1.13
CA ASP A 116 -3.16 24.67 1.52
C ASP A 116 -2.90 23.83 0.26
N LYS A 117 -1.68 23.87 -0.28
CA LYS A 117 -1.32 23.08 -1.45
C LYS A 117 -0.86 21.71 -1.01
N MET A 118 -1.78 20.75 -1.00
CA MET A 118 -1.43 19.34 -0.80
C MET A 118 -0.56 18.85 -1.96
N LYS A 119 0.74 18.62 -1.70
CA LYS A 119 1.65 18.02 -2.68
C LYS A 119 1.58 16.50 -2.49
N HIS A 120 0.95 15.82 -3.45
CA HIS A 120 1.03 14.37 -3.52
C HIS A 120 2.45 13.98 -3.90
N ILE A 121 3.21 13.44 -2.94
CA ILE A 121 4.52 12.86 -3.20
C ILE A 121 4.36 11.34 -3.13
N VAL A 122 4.25 10.71 -4.29
CA VAL A 122 4.35 9.25 -4.34
C VAL A 122 5.82 8.92 -4.12
N ARG A 123 6.17 8.52 -2.90
CA ARG A 123 7.50 8.03 -2.56
C ARG A 123 7.41 6.52 -2.35
N CYS A 124 7.94 5.79 -3.33
CA CYS A 124 8.22 4.35 -3.36
C CYS A 124 7.15 3.46 -4.01
N GLU A 125 7.37 3.17 -5.30
CA GLU A 125 7.09 1.85 -5.87
C GLU A 125 8.34 0.99 -5.63
N PHE A 126 8.21 -0.11 -4.90
CA PHE A 126 9.26 -1.10 -4.74
C PHE A 126 9.01 -2.27 -5.69
N ASP A 127 9.38 -2.09 -6.97
CA ASP A 127 9.56 -3.21 -7.90
C ASP A 127 10.98 -3.74 -7.72
N TRP A 128 11.14 -4.98 -7.23
CA TRP A 128 12.45 -5.62 -7.10
C TRP A 128 12.81 -6.38 -8.40
N PRO A 129 14.00 -6.18 -9.00
CA PRO A 129 15.17 -5.46 -8.50
C PRO A 129 15.17 -3.97 -8.87
N VAL A 130 15.48 -3.14 -7.88
CA VAL A 130 15.42 -1.66 -7.88
C VAL A 130 16.03 -1.00 -9.12
N ILE A 131 15.22 -0.24 -9.86
CA ILE A 131 15.67 0.89 -10.71
C ILE A 131 14.76 2.10 -10.44
N GLN A 132 15.36 3.15 -9.86
CA GLN A 132 15.01 4.58 -9.86
C GLN A 132 13.53 5.02 -9.80
N CYS A 133 13.20 5.76 -8.74
CA CYS A 133 11.97 6.55 -8.63
C CYS A 133 11.96 7.71 -9.66
N TRP A 134 10.88 7.83 -10.42
CA TRP A 134 10.60 9.00 -11.25
C TRP A 134 9.75 10.02 -10.50
N ILE A 135 10.19 11.28 -10.50
CA ILE A 135 9.36 12.42 -10.14
C ILE A 135 8.53 12.77 -11.37
N ALA A 136 7.22 12.58 -11.32
CA ALA A 136 6.33 13.18 -12.32
C ALA A 136 6.05 14.64 -11.92
N PRO A 137 6.47 15.65 -12.72
CA PRO A 137 5.98 17.00 -12.50
C PRO A 137 4.48 17.05 -12.81
N LYS A 138 3.72 17.68 -11.91
CA LYS A 138 2.30 17.96 -12.12
C LYS A 138 2.16 18.79 -13.40
N ARG A 139 1.44 18.27 -14.41
CA ARG A 139 0.87 19.13 -15.45
C ARG A 139 0.01 20.16 -14.74
N THR A 140 0.46 21.41 -14.73
CA THR A 140 -0.43 22.54 -14.53
C THR A 140 -1.46 22.46 -15.63
N GLY A 141 -2.65 21.95 -15.30
CA GLY A 141 -3.83 22.15 -16.10
C GLY A 141 -4.03 23.65 -16.17
N ASN A 142 -3.64 24.23 -17.30
CA ASN A 142 -3.94 25.60 -17.64
C ASN A 142 -5.45 25.63 -17.83
N ASN A 143 -6.19 25.94 -16.77
CA ASN A 143 -7.58 26.37 -16.88
C ASN A 143 -7.53 27.73 -17.59
N ASN A 144 -7.53 27.68 -18.92
CA ASN A 144 -7.98 28.79 -19.73
C ASN A 144 -9.40 29.11 -19.30
N ASN A 145 -9.55 30.12 -18.45
CA ASN A 145 -10.75 30.94 -18.41
C ASN A 145 -10.87 31.61 -19.78
N LEU A 146 -11.60 30.95 -20.68
CA LEU A 146 -12.31 31.60 -21.77
C LEU A 146 -13.79 31.53 -21.40
N MET A 147 -14.26 32.58 -20.71
CA MET A 147 -15.64 33.01 -20.78
C MET A 147 -15.65 34.54 -20.79
N ILE A 148 -15.88 35.05 -22.01
CA ILE A 148 -16.42 36.36 -22.43
C ILE A 148 -15.54 37.59 -22.17
#